data_AF-A0A952K8K4-F1
#
_entry.id   AF-A0A952K8K4-F1
#
_cell.length_a   1.000
_cell.length_b   1.000
_cell.length_c   1.000
_cell.angle_alpha   90.00
_cell.angle_beta   90.00
_cell.angle_gamma   90.00
#
_symmetry.space_group_name_H-M   'P 1'
#
loop_
_entity.id
_entity.type
_entity.pdbx_description
1 polymer ?
#
loop_
_entity_poly.entity_id
_entity_poly.type
_entity_poly.pdbx_seq_one_letter_code
_entity_poly.pdbx_strand_id
1 'polypeptide(L)' 'MIYHIAEAADWEQAQRAGQYTTSTRGVSLAEQGFIHTSQPAQVALVANAFYRGVPDL' A
#
# COMPACT_ATOMS: atom_id res chain seq x y z
N MET A 1 -8.41 13.30 4.27
CA MET A 1 -7.16 12.69 3.77
C MET A 1 -7.19 11.22 4.11
N ILE A 2 -6.78 10.36 3.17
CA ILE A 2 -6.60 8.91 3.38
C ILE A 2 -5.21 8.52 2.89
N TYR A 3 -4.68 7.43 3.43
CA TYR A 3 -3.32 6.96 3.19
C TYR A 3 -3.35 5.51 2.74
N HIS A 4 -2.42 5.13 1.87
CA HIS A 4 -2.13 3.75 1.51
C HIS A 4 -0.64 3.51 1.80
N ILE A 5 -0.31 2.35 2.35
CA ILE A 5 1.08 1.93 2.57
C ILE A 5 1.48 1.13 1.33
N ALA A 6 2.51 1.59 0.63
CA ALA A 6 3.00 1.01 -0.61
C ALA A 6 4.48 0.65 -0.43
N GLU A 7 4.93 -0.44 -1.03
CA GLU A 7 6.39 -0.65 -1.14
C GLU A 7 6.96 0.36 -2.13
N ALA A 8 8.19 0.84 -1.87
CA ALA A 8 8.82 1.87 -2.70
C ALA A 8 8.89 1.46 -4.18
N ALA A 9 9.21 0.19 -4.45
CA ALA A 9 9.27 -0.35 -5.81
C ALA A 9 7.90 -0.32 -6.53
N ASP A 10 6.82 -0.64 -5.82
CA ASP A 10 5.45 -0.58 -6.37
C ASP A 10 5.04 0.86 -6.66
N TRP A 11 5.40 1.79 -5.78
CA TRP A 11 5.16 3.21 -6.00
C TRP A 11 5.94 3.75 -7.21
N GLU A 12 7.23 3.42 -7.34
CA GLU A 12 8.04 3.78 -8.50
C GLU A 12 7.51 3.21 -9.81
N GLN A 13 7.04 1.96 -9.79
CA GLN A 13 6.40 1.34 -10.95
C GLN A 13 5.10 2.08 -11.30
N ALA A 14 4.29 2.45 -10.32
CA ALA A 14 3.05 3.18 -10.54
C ALA A 14 3.28 4.58 -11.12
N GLN A 15 4.32 5.28 -10.66
CA GLN A 15 4.72 6.56 -11.25
C GLN A 15 5.08 6.42 -12.73
N ARG A 16 5.76 5.34 -13.11
CA ARG A 16 6.09 5.04 -14.52
C ARG A 16 4.86 4.63 -15.35
N ALA A 17 3.97 3.83 -14.76
CA ALA A 17 2.78 3.31 -15.44
C ALA A 17 1.61 4.31 -15.49
N GLY A 18 1.64 5.36 -14.66
CA GLY A 18 0.55 6.32 -14.51
C GLY A 18 -0.65 5.78 -13.71
N GLN A 19 -0.54 4.59 -13.12
CA GLN A 19 -1.58 3.98 -12.29
C GLN A 19 -0.97 3.07 -11.22
N TYR A 20 -1.59 3.05 -10.03
CA TYR A 20 -1.22 2.16 -8.94
C TYR A 20 -2.21 0.99 -8.87
N THR A 21 -1.70 -0.25 -8.86
CA THR A 21 -2.53 -1.47 -8.99
C THR A 21 -2.24 -2.53 -7.93
N THR A 22 -1.49 -2.20 -6.88
CA THR A 22 -1.30 -3.06 -5.71
C THR A 22 -2.40 -2.75 -4.68
N SER A 23 -3.03 -3.77 -4.10
CA SER A 23 -4.03 -3.57 -3.04
C SER A 23 -3.40 -3.52 -1.64
N THR A 24 -2.45 -4.42 -1.43
CA THR A 24 -1.64 -4.62 -0.23
C THR A 24 -0.43 -5.45 -0.66
N ARG A 25 0.60 -5.56 0.18
CA ARG A 25 1.82 -6.29 -0.12
C ARG A 25 1.57 -7.66 -0.79
N GLY A 26 2.11 -7.82 -2.00
CA GLY A 26 2.02 -9.06 -2.78
C GLY A 26 0.64 -9.41 -3.34
N VAL A 27 -0.36 -8.53 -3.24
CA VAL A 27 -1.72 -8.74 -3.74
C VAL A 27 -2.13 -7.58 -4.64
N SER A 28 -2.51 -7.88 -5.87
CA SER A 28 -2.98 -6.87 -6.82
C SER A 28 -4.41 -6.40 -6.54
N LEU A 29 -4.76 -5.24 -7.08
CA LEU A 29 -6.12 -4.71 -7.10
C LEU A 29 -7.09 -5.65 -7.82
N ALA A 30 -6.64 -6.30 -8.90
CA ALA A 30 -7.46 -7.25 -9.65
C ALA A 30 -7.83 -8.48 -8.81
N GLU A 31 -6.91 -8.98 -7.99
CA GLU A 31 -7.16 -10.13 -7.10
C GLU A 31 -8.02 -9.77 -5.90
N GLN A 32 -7.78 -8.62 -5.26
CA GLN A 32 -8.50 -8.23 -4.04
C GLN A 32 -9.85 -7.55 -4.30
N GLY A 33 -9.95 -6.80 -5.40
CA GLY A 33 -11.14 -6.01 -5.76
C GLY A 33 -11.23 -4.61 -5.13
N PHE A 34 -10.30 -4.20 -4.26
CA PHE A 34 -10.22 -2.86 -3.67
C PHE A 34 -8.80 -2.53 -3.17
N ILE A 35 -8.50 -1.26 -2.86
CA ILE A 35 -7.23 -0.83 -2.23
C ILE A 35 -7.45 -0.57 -0.74
N HIS A 36 -6.60 -1.14 0.10
CA HIS A 36 -6.62 -0.91 1.54
C HIS A 36 -6.13 0.51 1.84
N THR A 37 -6.97 1.34 2.48
CA THR A 37 -6.58 2.69 2.88
C THR A 37 -6.86 2.92 4.37
N SER A 38 -6.16 3.88 4.94
CA SER A 38 -6.22 4.26 6.34
C SER A 38 -6.51 5.75 6.49
N GLN A 39 -7.31 6.12 7.48
CA GLN A 39 -7.31 7.48 7.99
C GLN A 39 -5.99 7.77 8.73
N PRO A 40 -5.58 9.05 8.91
CA PRO A 40 -4.31 9.38 9.56
C PRO A 40 -4.11 8.70 10.93
N ALA A 41 -5.16 8.61 11.75
CA ALA A 41 -5.11 7.96 13.07
C ALA A 41 -4.93 6.43 13.00
N GLN A 42 -5.19 5.81 11.85
CA GLN A 42 -5.11 4.35 11.65
C GLN A 42 -3.75 3.91 11.09
N VAL A 43 -2.99 4.81 10.45
CA VAL A 43 -1.76 4.47 9.73
C VAL A 43 -0.76 3.71 10.61
N ALA A 44 -0.46 4.24 11.80
CA ALA A 44 0.50 3.62 12.70
C ALA A 44 0.06 2.23 13.18
N LEU A 45 -1.24 2.04 13.44
CA LEU A 45 -1.78 0.74 13.85
C LEU A 45 -1.65 -0.29 12.71
N VAL A 46 -2.05 0.10 11.49
CA VAL A 46 -2.01 -0.77 10.31
C VAL A 46 -0.57 -1.12 9.92
N ALA A 47 0.34 -0.15 9.90
CA ALA A 47 1.76 -0.37 9.63
C ALA A 47 2.37 -1.39 10.60
N ASN A 48 2.11 -1.22 11.91
CA ASN A 48 2.65 -2.09 12.95
C ASN A 48 2.06 -3.51 12.96
N ALA A 49 0.83 -3.67 12.44
CA ALA A 49 0.14 -4.96 12.39
C ALA A 49 0.50 -5.78 11.16
N PHE A 50 0.57 -5.16 9.98
CA PHE A 50 0.68 -5.87 8.70
C PHE A 50 2.02 -5.70 7.98
N TYR A 51 2.77 -4.64 8.29
CA TYR A 51 3.99 -4.25 7.59
C TYR A 51 5.24 -4.26 8.49
N ARG A 52 5.15 -4.86 9.68
CA ARG A 52 6.27 -4.95 10.61
C ARG A 52 7.45 -5.68 9.99
N GLY A 53 8.62 -5.05 10.01
CA GLY A 53 9.88 -5.62 9.52
C GLY A 53 9.98 -5.65 7.99
N VAL A 54 9.04 -5.04 7.27
CA VAL A 54 9.17 -4.83 5.83
C VAL A 54 10.05 -3.60 5.61
N PRO A 55 11.21 -3.73 4.95
CA PRO A 55 12.03 -2.58 4.58
C PRO A 55 11.38 -1.81 3.41
N ASP A 56 11.77 -0.55 3.25
CA ASP A 56 11.44 0.30 2.08
C ASP A 56 9.92 0.39 1.73
N LEU A 57 9.14 0.76 2.75
CA LEU A 57 7.74 1.21 2.64
C LEU A 57 7.62 2.72 2.37
#